data_AF-A0A519ES09-F1
#
_entry.id   AF-A0A519ES09-F1
#
_cell.length_a   1.000
_cell.length_b   1.000
_cell.length_c   1.000
_cell.angle_alpha   90.00
_cell.angle_beta   90.00
_cell.angle_gamma   90.00
#
_symmetry.space_group_name_H-M   'P 1'
#
loop_
_entity.id
_entity.type
_entity.pdbx_description
1 polymer ?
#
loop_
_entity_poly.entity_id
_entity_poly.type
_entity_poly.pdbx_seq_one_letter_code
_entity_poly.pdbx_strand_id
1 'polypeptide(L)'
;GIRPMYAKLSAFAVSSFIIGMAGALWAFVHLGAWEPAAFSVEVSFRLLFMVIIGGLGSIMGGFFGAAFIVVLPIVLNQFLPALLGVFGIQISTAGVSHAELMIFGALIVWFLIVEPHGLAKLWSTAKQKLRLWPFPH
;
A
#
# COMPACT_ATOMS: atom_id res chain seq x y z
N GLY A 1 27.59 -15.00 -21.08
CA GLY A 1 26.13 -14.77 -21.04
C GLY A 1 25.56 -15.42 -19.80
N ILE A 2 24.59 -14.77 -19.14
CA ILE A 2 23.93 -15.31 -17.93
C ILE A 2 22.89 -16.34 -18.38
N ARG A 3 22.79 -17.50 -17.71
CA ARG A 3 21.75 -18.50 -18.01
C ARG A 3 20.38 -18.01 -17.50
N PRO A 4 19.42 -17.63 -18.36
CA PRO A 4 18.19 -16.95 -17.93
C PRO A 4 17.30 -17.82 -17.04
N MET A 5 17.30 -19.13 -17.28
CA MET A 5 16.52 -20.11 -16.51
C MET A 5 16.94 -20.13 -15.04
N TYR A 6 18.25 -20.25 -14.74
CA TYR A 6 18.77 -20.24 -13.38
C TYR A 6 18.50 -18.91 -12.67
N ALA A 7 18.72 -17.78 -13.36
CA ALA A 7 18.53 -16.45 -12.77
C ALA A 7 17.07 -16.15 -12.41
N LYS A 8 16.12 -16.53 -13.27
CA LYS A 8 14.68 -16.34 -12.99
C LYS A 8 14.18 -17.29 -11.91
N LEU A 9 14.61 -18.56 -11.94
CA LEU A 9 14.17 -19.55 -10.96
C LEU A 9 14.70 -19.24 -9.56
N SER A 10 15.97 -18.80 -9.44
CA SER A 10 16.52 -18.40 -8.15
C SER A 10 15.85 -17.14 -7.60
N ALA A 11 15.60 -16.13 -8.45
CA ALA A 11 14.86 -14.93 -8.04
C ALA A 11 13.44 -15.26 -7.57
N PHE A 12 12.73 -16.15 -8.27
CA PHE A 12 11.41 -16.63 -7.87
C PHE A 12 11.46 -17.40 -6.55
N ALA A 13 12.42 -18.31 -6.38
CA ALA A 13 12.57 -19.09 -5.15
C ALA A 13 12.84 -18.21 -3.93
N VAL A 14 13.76 -17.25 -4.04
CA VAL A 14 14.10 -16.32 -2.96
C VAL A 14 12.91 -15.42 -2.63
N SER A 15 12.23 -14.87 -3.64
CA SER A 15 11.03 -14.04 -3.44
C SER A 15 9.91 -14.82 -2.73
N SER A 16 9.63 -16.04 -3.19
CA SER A 16 8.57 -16.89 -2.64
C SER A 16 8.87 -17.32 -1.20
N PHE A 17 10.13 -17.57 -0.88
CA PHE A 17 10.56 -17.88 0.49
C PHE A 17 10.29 -16.70 1.44
N ILE A 18 10.69 -15.48 1.05
CA ILE A 18 10.48 -14.28 1.88
C ILE A 18 8.99 -14.01 2.08
N ILE A 19 8.19 -14.07 1.00
CA ILE A 19 6.73 -13.85 1.08
C ILE A 19 6.06 -14.96 1.90
N GLY A 20 6.51 -16.21 1.77
CA GLY A 20 6.02 -17.33 2.56
C GLY A 20 6.27 -17.16 4.06
N MET A 21 7.47 -16.72 4.45
CA MET A 21 7.77 -16.39 5.85
C MET A 21 6.93 -15.22 6.35
N ALA A 22 6.75 -14.17 5.53
CA ALA A 22 5.92 -13.02 5.89
C ALA A 22 4.45 -13.44 6.13
N GLY A 23 3.91 -14.31 5.28
CA GLY A 23 2.56 -14.87 5.45
C GLY A 23 2.43 -15.73 6.71
N ALA A 24 3.42 -16.59 6.99
CA ALA A 24 3.44 -17.40 8.21
C ALA A 24 3.51 -16.54 9.48
N LEU A 25 4.35 -15.48 9.47
CA LEU A 25 4.43 -14.52 10.56
C LEU A 25 3.12 -13.75 10.74
N TRP A 26 2.49 -13.31 9.64
CA TRP A 26 1.21 -12.63 9.71
C TRP A 26 0.12 -13.54 10.29
N ALA A 27 0.04 -14.79 9.85
CA ALA A 27 -0.92 -15.75 10.40
C ALA A 27 -0.69 -15.99 11.90
N PHE A 28 0.56 -16.14 12.32
CA PHE A 28 0.89 -16.40 13.72
C PHE A 28 0.68 -15.17 14.63
N VAL A 29 1.17 -14.01 14.21
CA VAL A 29 1.18 -12.79 15.04
C VAL A 29 -0.16 -12.05 14.99
N HIS A 30 -0.82 -12.00 13.85
CA HIS A 30 -2.03 -11.19 13.65
C HIS A 30 -3.33 -11.97 13.89
N LEU A 31 -3.43 -13.20 13.37
CA LEU A 31 -4.65 -14.01 13.53
C LEU A 31 -4.65 -14.80 14.85
N GLY A 32 -3.48 -15.18 15.36
CA GLY A 32 -3.32 -15.97 16.60
C GLY A 32 -3.77 -17.43 16.48
N ALA A 33 -4.62 -17.76 15.51
CA ALA A 33 -5.04 -19.10 15.15
C ALA A 33 -5.13 -19.25 13.62
N TRP A 34 -4.93 -20.48 13.13
CA TRP A 34 -4.98 -20.79 11.70
C TRP A 34 -6.44 -20.90 11.25
N GLU A 35 -6.96 -19.83 10.64
CA GLU A 35 -8.31 -19.79 10.10
C GLU A 35 -8.29 -19.64 8.57
N PRO A 36 -8.80 -20.63 7.80
CA PRO A 36 -8.81 -20.56 6.33
C PRO A 36 -9.60 -19.38 5.77
N ALA A 37 -10.62 -18.90 6.50
CA ALA A 37 -11.45 -17.76 6.09
C ALA A 37 -10.67 -16.43 6.07
N ALA A 38 -9.55 -16.34 6.79
CA ALA A 38 -8.70 -15.15 6.80
C ALA A 38 -7.91 -14.96 5.48
N PHE A 39 -7.79 -16.01 4.67
CA PHE A 39 -7.08 -15.98 3.38
C PHE A 39 -8.07 -15.77 2.22
N SER A 40 -8.79 -14.65 2.25
CA SER A 40 -9.74 -14.30 1.20
C SER A 40 -9.06 -13.64 -0.02
N VAL A 41 -9.77 -13.61 -1.14
CA VAL A 41 -9.33 -12.89 -2.36
C VAL A 41 -9.14 -11.40 -2.11
N GLU A 42 -9.90 -10.84 -1.16
CA GLU A 42 -9.79 -9.43 -0.78
C GLU A 42 -8.40 -9.09 -0.22
N VAL A 43 -7.80 -9.97 0.58
CA VAL A 43 -6.43 -9.79 1.07
C VAL A 43 -5.44 -9.77 -0.11
N SER A 44 -5.64 -10.64 -1.10
CA SER A 44 -4.81 -10.67 -2.31
C SER A 44 -4.92 -9.36 -3.10
N PHE A 45 -6.13 -8.83 -3.27
CA PHE A 45 -6.32 -7.53 -3.92
C PHE A 45 -5.70 -6.39 -3.12
N ARG A 46 -5.83 -6.40 -1.80
CA ARG A 46 -5.23 -5.37 -0.94
C ARG A 46 -3.70 -5.35 -1.08
N LEU A 47 -3.06 -6.52 -1.10
CA LEU A 47 -1.61 -6.64 -1.35
C LEU A 47 -1.24 -6.18 -2.77
N LEU A 48 -2.03 -6.54 -3.78
CA LEU A 48 -1.83 -6.07 -5.16
C LEU A 48 -1.90 -4.53 -5.24
N PHE A 49 -2.89 -3.92 -4.60
CA PHE A 49 -3.05 -2.47 -4.57
C PHE A 49 -1.88 -1.76 -3.89
N MET A 50 -1.32 -2.32 -2.81
CA MET A 50 -0.10 -1.78 -2.19
C MET A 50 1.04 -1.67 -3.21
N VAL A 51 1.27 -2.71 -4.02
CA VAL A 51 2.36 -2.72 -5.00
C VAL A 51 2.05 -1.79 -6.19
N ILE A 52 0.81 -1.76 -6.67
CA ILE A 52 0.38 -0.89 -7.77
C ILE A 52 0.52 0.59 -7.38
N ILE A 53 -0.02 0.99 -6.23
CA ILE A 53 0.03 2.38 -5.75
C ILE A 53 1.48 2.78 -5.43
N GLY A 54 2.24 1.85 -4.84
CA GLY A 54 3.66 2.07 -4.56
C GLY A 54 4.51 2.28 -5.81
N GLY A 55 4.18 1.58 -6.88
CA GLY A 55 4.90 1.60 -8.16
C GLY A 55 5.51 0.24 -8.49
N LEU A 56 5.04 -0.38 -9.58
CA LEU A 56 5.52 -1.67 -10.05
C LEU A 56 7.02 -1.61 -10.39
N GLY A 57 7.82 -2.45 -9.72
CA GLY A 57 9.27 -2.54 -9.95
C GLY A 57 10.14 -1.61 -9.08
N SER A 58 9.57 -0.94 -8.08
CA SER A 58 10.32 -0.14 -7.10
C SER A 58 10.28 -0.76 -5.71
N ILE A 59 11.45 -1.05 -5.12
CA ILE A 59 11.56 -1.53 -3.73
C ILE A 59 11.00 -0.48 -2.76
N MET A 60 11.42 0.78 -2.92
CA MET A 60 10.92 1.91 -2.10
C MET A 60 9.42 2.15 -2.32
N GLY A 61 8.95 1.94 -3.55
CA GLY A 61 7.53 2.03 -3.89
C GLY A 61 6.70 1.06 -3.06
N GLY A 62 7.13 -0.19 -2.93
CA GLY A 62 6.46 -1.19 -2.08
C GLY A 62 6.27 -0.72 -0.63
N PHE A 63 7.28 -0.09 -0.03
CA PHE A 63 7.17 0.46 1.33
C PHE A 63 6.17 1.63 1.40
N PHE A 64 6.21 2.57 0.46
CA PHE A 64 5.27 3.70 0.45
C PHE A 64 3.84 3.26 0.18
N GLY A 65 3.63 2.31 -0.73
CA GLY A 65 2.33 1.73 -1.01
C GLY A 65 1.76 0.99 0.19
N ALA A 66 2.56 0.16 0.87
CA ALA A 66 2.15 -0.50 2.10
C ALA A 66 1.81 0.51 3.22
N ALA A 67 2.67 1.52 3.44
CA ALA A 67 2.43 2.57 4.42
C ALA A 67 1.13 3.34 4.11
N PHE A 68 0.91 3.71 2.86
CA PHE A 68 -0.29 4.43 2.45
C PHE A 68 -1.57 3.62 2.71
N ILE A 69 -1.61 2.37 2.26
CA ILE A 69 -2.78 1.49 2.41
C ILE A 69 -3.08 1.13 3.88
N VAL A 70 -2.06 1.11 4.74
CA VAL A 70 -2.24 0.83 6.17
C VAL A 70 -2.61 2.09 6.96
N VAL A 71 -1.99 3.23 6.66
CA VAL A 71 -2.19 4.48 7.43
C VAL A 71 -3.44 5.23 7.01
N LEU A 72 -3.77 5.26 5.73
CA LEU A 72 -4.96 5.94 5.21
C LEU A 72 -6.25 5.58 5.98
N PRO A 73 -6.61 4.29 6.19
CA PRO A 73 -7.83 3.95 6.91
C PRO A 73 -7.79 4.38 8.38
N ILE A 74 -6.63 4.35 9.03
CA ILE A 74 -6.45 4.82 10.41
C ILE A 74 -6.70 6.33 10.47
N VAL A 75 -6.14 7.08 9.52
CA VAL A 75 -6.36 8.53 9.42
C VAL A 75 -7.83 8.81 9.16
N LEU A 76 -8.48 8.12 8.22
CA LEU A 76 -9.90 8.34 7.93
C LEU A 76 -10.80 8.00 9.12
N ASN A 77 -10.57 6.89 9.81
CA ASN A 77 -11.40 6.52 10.96
C ASN A 77 -11.18 7.42 12.17
N GLN A 78 -9.97 7.97 12.37
CA GLN A 78 -9.67 8.77 13.55
C GLN A 78 -9.86 10.28 13.30
N PHE A 79 -9.40 10.80 12.16
CA PHE A 79 -9.47 12.24 11.86
C PHE A 79 -10.84 12.67 11.34
N LEU A 80 -11.53 11.84 10.55
CA LEU A 80 -12.79 12.26 9.93
C LEU A 80 -13.89 12.51 10.96
N PRO A 81 -14.11 11.64 11.97
CA PRO A 81 -15.05 11.92 13.05
C PRO A 81 -14.60 13.06 13.95
N ALA A 82 -13.29 13.19 14.21
CA ALA A 82 -12.76 14.29 15.02
C ALA A 82 -13.00 15.64 14.35
N LEU A 83 -12.76 15.76 13.05
CA LEU A 83 -12.99 16.98 12.28
C LEU A 83 -14.47 17.33 12.22
N LEU A 84 -15.33 16.36 11.91
CA LEU A 84 -16.78 16.56 11.82
C LEU A 84 -17.43 16.84 13.17
N GLY A 85 -16.85 16.29 14.25
CA GLY A 85 -17.22 16.62 15.63
C GLY A 85 -17.01 18.10 15.96
N VAL A 86 -15.98 18.75 15.41
CA VAL A 86 -15.77 20.21 15.54
C VAL A 86 -16.90 20.99 14.87
N PHE A 87 -17.47 20.45 13.79
CA PHE A 87 -18.62 21.04 13.07
C PHE A 87 -19.98 20.60 13.61
N GLY A 88 -20.02 19.82 14.71
CA GLY A 88 -21.27 19.35 15.34
C GLY A 88 -21.99 18.23 14.58
N ILE A 89 -21.36 17.63 13.56
CA ILE A 89 -21.93 16.56 12.76
C ILE A 89 -21.47 15.22 13.33
N GLN A 90 -22.41 14.43 13.85
CA GLN A 90 -22.13 13.07 14.33
C GLN A 90 -22.37 12.07 13.20
N ILE A 91 -21.29 11.46 12.71
CA ILE A 91 -21.37 10.34 11.77
C ILE A 91 -21.37 9.02 12.54
N SER A 92 -22.26 8.11 12.18
CA SER A 92 -22.30 6.75 12.73
C SER A 92 -21.07 5.96 12.27
N THR A 93 -20.62 5.00 13.09
CA THR A 93 -19.47 4.14 12.76
C THR A 93 -19.61 3.46 11.39
N ALA A 94 -20.83 3.04 11.03
CA ALA A 94 -21.12 2.47 9.71
C ALA A 94 -20.92 3.46 8.56
N GLY A 95 -21.28 4.73 8.75
CA GLY A 95 -21.06 5.79 7.76
C GLY A 95 -19.58 6.05 7.51
N VAL A 96 -18.75 5.99 8.56
CA VAL A 96 -17.29 6.14 8.44
C VAL A 96 -16.68 4.98 7.65
N SER A 97 -17.07 3.74 7.94
CA SER A 97 -16.55 2.56 7.23
C SER A 97 -16.92 2.56 5.74
N HIS A 98 -18.14 2.95 5.38
CA HIS A 98 -18.52 3.07 3.97
C HIS A 98 -17.79 4.22 3.26
N ALA A 99 -17.64 5.37 3.93
CA ALA A 99 -16.87 6.49 3.39
C ALA A 99 -15.40 6.12 3.19
N GLU A 100 -14.80 5.37 4.13
CA GLU A 100 -13.44 4.85 4.00
C GLU A 100 -13.29 4.01 2.73
N LEU A 101 -14.17 3.03 2.50
CA LEU A 101 -14.13 2.20 1.29
C LEU A 101 -14.29 3.03 0.00
N MET A 102 -15.20 4.01 0.00
CA MET A 102 -15.41 4.89 -1.15
C MET A 102 -14.18 5.77 -1.44
N ILE A 103 -13.61 6.39 -0.40
CA ILE A 103 -12.42 7.24 -0.50
C ILE A 103 -11.21 6.40 -0.92
N PHE A 104 -11.08 5.21 -0.35
CA PHE A 104 -10.03 4.26 -0.70
C PHE A 104 -10.09 3.87 -2.17
N GLY A 105 -11.25 3.43 -2.66
CA GLY A 105 -11.45 3.09 -4.06
C GLY A 105 -11.22 4.28 -5.01
N ALA A 106 -11.73 5.46 -4.65
CA ALA A 106 -11.53 6.67 -5.43
C ALA A 106 -10.05 7.07 -5.51
N LEU A 107 -9.30 6.97 -4.40
CA LEU A 107 -7.88 7.26 -4.36
C LEU A 107 -7.08 6.28 -5.22
N ILE A 108 -7.43 5.00 -5.23
CA ILE A 108 -6.80 4.01 -6.12
C ILE A 108 -6.98 4.40 -7.58
N VAL A 109 -8.22 4.70 -7.98
CA VAL A 109 -8.54 5.11 -9.36
C VAL A 109 -7.80 6.40 -9.72
N TRP A 110 -7.78 7.37 -8.81
CA TRP A 110 -7.06 8.62 -8.98
C TRP A 110 -5.55 8.38 -9.20
N PHE A 111 -4.91 7.59 -8.34
CA PHE A 111 -3.48 7.28 -8.47
C PHE A 111 -3.15 6.57 -9.79
N LEU A 112 -4.01 5.63 -10.21
CA LEU A 112 -3.86 4.93 -11.49
C LEU A 112 -3.92 5.87 -12.69
N ILE A 113 -4.77 6.91 -12.63
CA ILE A 113 -4.94 7.88 -13.71
C ILE A 113 -3.79 8.90 -13.72
N VAL A 114 -3.50 9.51 -12.56
CA VAL A 114 -2.55 10.62 -12.48
C VAL A 114 -1.11 10.14 -12.64
N GLU A 115 -0.77 9.01 -12.03
CA GLU A 115 0.63 8.59 -11.98
C GLU A 115 0.79 7.07 -12.08
N PRO A 116 0.82 6.52 -13.31
CA PRO A 116 0.87 5.07 -13.54
C PRO A 116 2.17 4.40 -13.05
N HIS A 117 3.15 5.19 -12.61
CA HIS A 117 4.41 4.70 -12.02
C HIS A 117 4.38 4.68 -10.49
N GLY A 118 3.28 5.09 -9.86
CA GLY A 118 3.05 5.07 -8.42
C GLY A 118 3.83 6.12 -7.61
N LEU A 119 3.65 6.05 -6.29
CA LEU A 119 4.26 6.93 -5.29
C LEU A 119 5.79 6.97 -5.36
N ALA A 120 6.44 5.91 -5.85
CA ALA A 120 7.88 5.86 -6.04
C ALA A 120 8.42 6.97 -6.97
N LYS A 121 7.68 7.31 -8.03
CA LYS A 121 8.09 8.33 -9.01
C LYS A 121 7.96 9.75 -8.46
N LEU A 122 6.92 10.00 -7.66
CA LEU A 122 6.77 11.25 -6.91
C LEU A 122 7.94 11.45 -5.96
N TRP A 123 8.32 10.41 -5.22
CA TRP A 123 9.43 10.47 -4.28
C TRP A 123 10.77 10.71 -4.98
N SER A 124 11.05 10.02 -6.10
CA SER A 124 12.29 10.25 -6.86
C SER A 124 12.36 11.67 -7.42
N THR A 125 11.25 12.17 -7.97
CA THR A 125 11.14 13.52 -8.53
C THR A 125 11.30 14.58 -7.44
N ALA A 126 10.64 14.40 -6.30
CA ALA A 126 10.80 15.28 -5.14
C ALA A 126 12.25 15.29 -4.65
N LYS A 127 12.89 14.13 -4.51
CA LYS A 127 14.29 14.02 -4.08
C LYS A 127 15.26 14.66 -5.08
N GLN A 128 15.02 14.53 -6.39
CA GLN A 128 15.81 15.21 -7.42
C GLN A 128 15.64 16.72 -7.35
N LYS A 129 14.40 17.20 -7.18
CA LYS A 129 14.10 18.62 -7.05
C LYS A 129 14.70 19.23 -5.78
N LEU A 130 14.68 18.50 -4.66
CA LEU A 130 15.29 18.90 -3.39
C LEU A 130 16.82 18.87 -3.44
N ARG A 131 17.42 18.00 -4.26
CA ARG A 131 18.88 17.97 -4.49
C ARG A 131 19.39 19.12 -5.35
N LEU A 132 18.57 19.62 -6.29
CA LEU A 132 18.88 20.77 -7.14
C LEU A 132 18.59 22.11 -6.44
N TRP A 133 18.12 22.08 -5.20
CA TRP A 133 17.95 23.24 -4.34
C TRP A 133 19.23 23.38 -3.47
N PRO A 134 20.04 24.46 -3.56
CA PRO A 134 19.68 25.86 -3.83
C PRO A 134 20.27 26.50 -5.10
N PHE A 135 20.90 25.76 -6.02
CA PHE A 135 21.37 26.32 -7.30
C PHE A 135 20.82 25.50 -8.46
N PRO A 136 19.96 26.10 -9.33
CA PRO A 136 19.21 25.38 -10.36
C PRO A 136 20.05 25.07 -11.61
N HIS A 137 21.29 24.60 -11.44
CA HIS A 137 22.16 24.13 -12.51
C HIS A 137 22.61 22.70 -12.23
#